data_AF-A0A1T4WYF3-F1
#
_entry.id   AF-A0A1T4WYF3-F1
#
_cell.length_a   1.000
_cell.length_b   1.000
_cell.length_c   1.000
_cell.angle_alpha   90.00
_cell.angle_beta   90.00
_cell.angle_gamma   90.00
#
_symmetry.space_group_name_H-M   'P 1'
#
loop_
_entity.id
_entity.type
_entity.pdbx_description
1 polymer ?
#
loop_
_entity_poly.entity_id
_entity_poly.type
_entity_poly.pdbx_seq_one_letter_code
_entity_poly.pdbx_strand_id
1 'polypeptide(L)'
;MHAYELTRIVQQSILEGGKPAKVVSAEIGKPYSTMLREANPYDTTAKVGVETLMEIMKATGNLAPLRFMAARFGYELVRKTDTVSDDLFSTPGNGRPVNA
;
A
#
# COMPACT_ATOMS: atom_id res chain seq x y z
N MET A 1 -11.32 -13.22 -13.78
CA MET A 1 -11.57 -11.79 -14.09
C MET A 1 -11.26 -10.98 -12.82
N HIS A 2 -9.98 -10.70 -12.53
CA HIS A 2 -9.56 -10.27 -11.17
C HIS A 2 -9.08 -8.81 -11.08
N ALA A 3 -8.61 -8.22 -12.18
CA ALA A 3 -8.16 -6.82 -12.19
C ALA A 3 -9.32 -5.84 -11.89
N TYR A 4 -10.55 -6.21 -12.28
CA TYR A 4 -11.76 -5.41 -12.05
C TYR A 4 -12.07 -5.23 -10.55
N GLU A 5 -11.82 -6.27 -9.74
CA GLU A 5 -12.05 -6.24 -8.29
C GLU A 5 -11.04 -5.34 -7.58
N LEU A 6 -9.76 -5.43 -7.94
CA LEU A 6 -8.72 -4.54 -7.38
C LEU A 6 -9.03 -3.08 -7.68
N THR A 7 -9.34 -2.74 -8.94
CA THR A 7 -9.67 -1.35 -9.31
C THR A 7 -10.89 -0.83 -8.54
N ARG A 8 -11.92 -1.67 -8.33
CA ARG A 8 -13.07 -1.30 -7.49
C ARG A 8 -12.67 -1.00 -6.05
N ILE A 9 -11.84 -1.84 -5.44
CA ILE A 9 -11.37 -1.64 -4.06
C ILE A 9 -10.55 -0.33 -3.95
N VAL A 10 -9.74 -0.03 -4.96
CA VAL A 10 -8.99 1.23 -5.03
C VAL A 10 -9.93 2.42 -5.15
N GLN A 11 -10.93 2.35 -6.03
CA GLN A 11 -11.94 3.40 -6.18
C GLN A 11 -12.68 3.65 -4.86
N GLN A 12 -13.10 2.59 -4.19
CA GLN A 12 -13.79 2.66 -2.91
C GLN A 12 -12.89 3.28 -1.83
N SER A 13 -11.60 2.93 -1.82
CA SER A 13 -10.63 3.51 -0.89
C SER A 13 -10.50 5.04 -1.05
N ILE A 14 -10.65 5.55 -2.28
CA ILE A 14 -10.62 6.99 -2.58
C ILE A 14 -11.94 7.68 -2.21
N LEU A 15 -13.07 7.05 -2.54
CA LEU A 15 -14.41 7.67 -2.43
C LEU A 15 -15.02 7.58 -1.03
N GLU A 16 -14.79 6.45 -0.35
CA GLU A 16 -15.37 6.13 0.96
C GLU A 16 -14.32 6.20 2.09
N GLY A 17 -13.11 6.63 1.77
CA GLY A 17 -12.06 6.84 2.76
C GLY A 17 -12.39 7.96 3.76
N GLY A 18 -11.64 8.04 4.86
CA GLY A 18 -11.81 9.07 5.88
C GLY A 18 -11.44 10.50 5.44
N LYS A 19 -11.02 10.68 4.18
CA LYS A 19 -10.65 11.98 3.59
C LYS A 19 -11.40 12.21 2.28
N PRO A 20 -11.79 13.46 1.96
CA PRO A 20 -12.38 13.77 0.66
C PRO A 20 -11.41 13.46 -0.48
N ALA A 21 -11.91 12.86 -1.56
CA ALA A 21 -11.10 12.47 -2.73
C ALA A 21 -10.30 13.65 -3.34
N LYS A 22 -10.79 14.90 -3.23
CA LYS A 22 -10.02 16.09 -3.64
C LYS A 22 -8.75 16.29 -2.81
N VAL A 23 -8.82 16.05 -1.50
CA VAL A 23 -7.67 16.13 -0.60
C VAL A 23 -6.68 15.03 -0.94
N VAL A 24 -7.17 13.80 -1.16
CA VAL A 24 -6.33 12.68 -1.62
C VAL A 24 -5.60 13.03 -2.92
N SER A 25 -6.30 13.59 -3.91
CA SER A 25 -5.67 13.99 -5.18
C SER A 25 -4.57 15.06 -5.02
N ALA A 26 -4.77 15.99 -4.09
CA ALA A 26 -3.78 17.02 -3.78
C ALA A 26 -2.55 16.43 -3.07
N GLU A 27 -2.75 15.53 -2.11
CA GLU A 27 -1.66 14.83 -1.39
C GLU A 27 -0.80 13.99 -2.34
N ILE A 28 -1.41 13.27 -3.29
CA ILE A 28 -0.67 12.46 -4.27
C ILE A 28 -0.08 13.30 -5.42
N GLY A 29 -0.36 14.61 -5.47
CA GLY A 29 0.13 15.51 -6.52
C GLY A 29 -0.45 15.26 -7.92
N LYS A 30 -1.66 14.70 -8.03
CA LYS A 30 -2.29 14.33 -9.32
C LYS A 30 -3.62 15.09 -9.53
N PRO A 31 -3.97 15.49 -10.77
CA PRO A 31 -5.27 16.09 -11.02
C PRO A 31 -6.41 15.15 -10.61
N TYR A 32 -7.40 15.70 -9.90
CA TYR A 32 -8.55 14.97 -9.38
C TYR A 32 -9.27 14.12 -10.45
N SER A 33 -9.53 14.70 -11.61
CA SER A 33 -10.21 14.02 -12.73
C SER A 33 -9.38 12.86 -13.28
N THR A 34 -8.06 13.04 -13.43
CA THR A 34 -7.14 11.99 -13.88
C THR A 34 -7.09 10.83 -12.89
N MET A 35 -6.96 11.12 -11.59
CA MET A 35 -6.94 10.12 -10.53
C MET A 35 -8.24 9.28 -10.51
N LEU A 36 -9.41 9.93 -10.58
CA LEU A 36 -10.68 9.21 -10.61
C LEU A 36 -10.85 8.37 -11.87
N ARG A 37 -10.37 8.85 -13.01
CA ARG A 37 -10.42 8.12 -14.27
C ARG A 37 -9.58 6.85 -14.22
N GLU A 38 -8.35 6.93 -13.69
CA GLU A 38 -7.47 5.78 -13.52
C GLU A 38 -8.04 4.74 -12.54
N ALA A 39 -8.66 5.21 -11.46
CA ALA A 39 -9.31 4.36 -10.46
C ALA A 39 -10.71 3.89 -10.89
N ASN A 40 -11.21 4.28 -12.05
CA ASN A 40 -12.54 3.88 -12.51
C ASN A 40 -12.50 2.47 -13.11
N PRO A 41 -13.21 1.48 -12.53
CA PRO A 41 -13.24 0.11 -13.06
C PRO A 41 -13.95 0.01 -14.41
N TYR A 42 -14.74 1.02 -14.81
CA TYR A 42 -15.40 1.09 -16.12
C TYR A 42 -14.57 1.80 -17.18
N ASP A 43 -13.47 2.45 -16.80
CA ASP A 43 -12.54 3.03 -17.77
C ASP A 43 -11.47 1.98 -18.16
N THR A 44 -11.52 1.55 -19.42
CA THR A 44 -10.56 0.58 -19.96
C THR A 44 -9.26 1.22 -20.44
N THR A 45 -9.25 2.54 -20.65
CA THR A 45 -8.16 3.31 -21.27
C THR A 45 -7.14 3.82 -20.27
N ALA A 46 -7.54 3.98 -19.00
CA ALA A 46 -6.68 4.42 -17.92
C ALA A 46 -6.56 3.33 -16.84
N LYS A 47 -5.39 3.25 -16.20
CA LYS A 47 -5.10 2.31 -15.11
C LYS A 47 -4.33 3.01 -14.01
N VAL A 48 -4.61 2.63 -12.76
CA VAL A 48 -3.83 3.08 -11.61
C VAL A 48 -2.43 2.46 -11.71
N GLY A 49 -1.41 3.32 -11.84
CA GLY A 49 -0.01 2.91 -11.76
C GLY A 49 0.36 2.44 -10.35
N VAL A 50 1.39 1.61 -10.22
CA VAL A 50 1.79 1.03 -8.92
C VAL A 50 2.23 2.11 -7.92
N GLU A 51 2.96 3.15 -8.37
CA GLU A 51 3.33 4.25 -7.47
C GLU A 51 2.09 5.00 -7.00
N THR A 52 1.15 5.27 -7.91
CA THR A 52 -0.12 5.95 -7.57
C THR A 52 -0.95 5.13 -6.59
N LEU A 53 -0.99 3.80 -6.77
CA LEU A 53 -1.68 2.89 -5.85
C LEU A 53 -1.09 2.98 -4.43
N MET A 54 0.25 3.01 -4.31
CA MET A 54 0.92 3.14 -3.02
C MET A 54 0.58 4.47 -2.35
N GLU A 55 0.62 5.57 -3.10
CA GLU A 55 0.30 6.90 -2.58
C GLU A 55 -1.17 7.03 -2.18
N ILE A 56 -2.10 6.42 -2.91
CA ILE A 56 -3.51 6.33 -2.51
C ILE A 56 -3.66 5.61 -1.17
N MET A 57 -3.00 4.46 -0.98
CA MET A 57 -3.08 3.72 0.28
C MET A 57 -2.49 4.50 1.47
N LYS A 58 -1.40 5.24 1.25
CA LYS A 58 -0.82 6.13 2.27
C LYS A 58 -1.75 7.30 2.60
N ALA A 59 -2.25 7.99 1.58
CA ALA A 59 -3.09 9.17 1.74
C ALA A 59 -4.43 8.86 2.43
N THR A 60 -5.03 7.72 2.08
CA THR A 60 -6.32 7.26 2.62
C THR A 60 -6.19 6.47 3.91
N GLY A 61 -5.01 5.94 4.21
CA GLY A 61 -4.79 4.97 5.30
C GLY A 61 -5.46 3.61 5.05
N ASN A 62 -6.04 3.38 3.87
CA ASN A 62 -6.78 2.17 3.57
C ASN A 62 -5.88 1.12 2.88
N LEU A 63 -5.53 0.06 3.62
CA LEU A 63 -4.72 -1.06 3.12
C LEU A 63 -5.55 -2.18 2.47
N ALA A 64 -6.84 -1.97 2.21
CA ALA A 64 -7.69 -2.98 1.54
C ALA A 64 -7.14 -3.44 0.18
N PRO A 65 -6.60 -2.56 -0.70
CA PRO A 65 -6.00 -3.01 -1.95
C PRO A 65 -4.81 -3.97 -1.72
N LEU A 66 -3.96 -3.67 -0.73
CA LEU A 66 -2.81 -4.51 -0.39
C LEU A 66 -3.22 -5.86 0.21
N ARG A 67 -4.21 -5.88 1.10
CA ARG A 67 -4.77 -7.13 1.64
C ARG A 67 -5.38 -8.02 0.56
N PHE A 68 -6.10 -7.42 -0.38
CA PHE A 68 -6.67 -8.13 -1.52
C PHE A 68 -5.57 -8.78 -2.38
N MET A 69 -4.50 -8.03 -2.68
CA MET A 69 -3.36 -8.57 -3.41
C MET A 69 -2.70 -9.72 -2.66
N ALA A 70 -2.40 -9.55 -1.36
CA ALA A 70 -1.79 -10.59 -0.54
C ALA A 70 -2.63 -11.88 -0.54
N ALA A 71 -3.93 -11.78 -0.27
CA ALA A 71 -4.85 -12.92 -0.24
C ALA A 71 -4.88 -13.66 -1.59
N ARG A 72 -4.78 -12.94 -2.72
CA ARG A 72 -4.79 -13.57 -4.04
C ARG A 72 -3.54 -14.40 -4.31
N PHE A 73 -2.41 -14.03 -3.70
CA PHE A 73 -1.16 -14.77 -3.75
C PHE A 73 -1.03 -15.82 -2.64
N GLY A 74 -2.04 -15.99 -1.77
CA GLY A 74 -1.98 -16.91 -0.64
C GLY A 74 -1.12 -16.42 0.53
N TYR A 75 -0.88 -15.10 0.60
CA TYR A 75 -0.17 -14.46 1.71
C TYR A 75 -1.13 -13.73 2.63
N GLU A 76 -0.72 -13.59 3.89
CA GLU A 76 -1.36 -12.71 4.87
C GLU A 76 -0.49 -11.48 5.11
N LEU A 77 -1.14 -10.32 5.28
CA LEU A 77 -0.44 -9.07 5.56
C LEU A 77 -0.23 -8.93 7.07
N VAL A 78 1.00 -9.15 7.53
CA VAL A 78 1.40 -8.96 8.94
C VAL A 78 2.07 -7.60 9.11
N ARG A 79 1.68 -6.87 10.16
CA ARG A 79 2.30 -5.57 10.48
C ARG A 79 3.64 -5.80 11.17
N LYS A 80 4.69 -5.13 10.69
CA LYS A 80 6.05 -5.26 11.23
C LYS A 80 6.19 -4.89 12.73
N THR A 81 5.25 -4.12 13.30
CA THR A 81 5.24 -3.78 14.74
C THR A 81 4.77 -4.91 15.64
N ASP A 82 4.13 -5.94 15.06
CA ASP A 82 3.61 -7.10 15.80
C ASP A 82 4.60 -8.26 15.75
N THR A 83 5.67 -8.11 14.97
CA THR A 83 6.83 -9.00 15.01
C THR A 83 7.70 -8.57 16.18
N VAL A 84 7.63 -9.33 17.28
CA VAL A 84 8.63 -9.29 18.36
C VAL A 84 9.99 -9.23 17.68
N SER A 85 10.76 -8.18 17.98
CA SER A 85 12.07 -7.91 17.43
C SER A 85 12.88 -9.20 17.36
N ASP A 86 13.23 -9.56 16.14
CA ASP A 86 14.12 -10.66 15.84
C ASP A 86 15.54 -10.23 16.27
N ASP A 87 15.77 -10.22 17.58
CA ASP A 87 17.07 -9.98 18.22
C ASP A 87 18.07 -11.13 17.94
N LEU A 88 17.72 -12.08 17.06
CA LEU A 88 18.50 -13.26 16.71
C LEU A 88 19.68 -12.98 15.75
N PHE A 89 19.86 -11.74 15.28
CA PHE A 89 21.05 -11.32 14.53
C PHE A 89 22.06 -10.49 15.36
N SER A 90 22.08 -10.64 16.68
CA SER A 90 23.27 -10.27 17.45
C SER A 90 24.40 -11.24 17.14
N THR A 91 25.19 -10.98 16.10
CA THR A 91 26.49 -11.62 15.92
C THR A 91 27.33 -11.41 17.19
N PRO A 92 27.97 -12.46 17.75
CA PRO A 92 28.94 -12.24 18.82
C PRO A 92 30.06 -11.37 18.26
N GLY A 93 30.15 -10.15 18.78
CA GLY A 93 31.21 -9.22 18.47
C GLY A 93 32.57 -9.87 18.67
N ASN A 94 33.39 -9.80 17.63
CA ASN A 94 34.78 -10.19 17.62
C ASN A 94 35.58 -9.33 18.61
N GLY A 95 35.67 -9.78 19.86
CA GLY A 95 36.46 -9.17 20.92
C GLY A 95 37.69 -10.03 21.20
N ARG A 96 38.83 -9.70 20.58
CA ARG A 96 40.15 -10.17 21.00
C ARG A 96 40.35 -9.84 22.49
N PRO A 97 40.72 -10.79 23.37
CA PRO A 97 41.26 -10.39 24.67
C PRO A 97 42.63 -9.76 24.43
N VAL A 98 42.71 -8.46 24.67
CA VAL A 98 43.96 -7.81 25.03
C VAL A 98 44.24 -8.15 26.49
N ASN A 99 45.52 -8.42 26.79
CA ASN A 99 46.15 -8.64 28.10
C ASN A 99 46.37 -10.11 28.53
N ALA A 100 47.62 -10.56 28.48
CA ALA A 100 48.55 -10.49 29.63
C ALA A 100 50.00 -10.46 29.13
#